data_AF-V9DS49-F1
#
_entry.id   AF-V9DS49-F1
#
_cell.length_a   1.000
_cell.length_b   1.000
_cell.length_c   1.000
_cell.angle_alpha   90.00
_cell.angle_beta   90.00
_cell.angle_gamma   90.00
#
_symmetry.space_group_name_H-M   'P 1'
#
loop_
_entity.id
_entity.type
_entity.pdbx_description
1 polymer ?
#
loop_
_entity_poly.entity_id
_entity_poly.type
_entity_poly.pdbx_seq_one_letter_code
_entity_poly.pdbx_strand_id
1 'polypeptide(L)' 'HVYTVQKKAWMDKRVWAFFLRVLLQAYISEPSVLLVDNLECHFPQHLRKLLQAS' A
#
# COMPACT_ATOMS: atom_id res chain seq x y z
N HIS A 1 14.62 0.82 9.32
CA HIS A 1 13.51 1.49 8.63
C HIS A 1 14.00 1.93 7.26
N VAL A 2 13.47 1.33 6.18
CA VAL A 2 13.78 1.72 4.80
C VAL A 2 12.62 2.55 4.29
N TYR A 3 12.86 3.84 3.99
CA TYR A 3 11.88 4.72 3.38
C TYR A 3 12.28 4.94 1.92
N THR A 4 11.42 4.53 0.99
CA THR A 4 11.61 4.80 -0.44
C THR A 4 10.64 5.91 -0.84
N VAL A 5 11.13 6.93 -1.55
CA VAL A 5 10.32 8.07 -1.99
C VAL A 5 10.43 8.17 -3.50
N GLN A 6 9.30 8.09 -4.20
CA GLN A 6 9.25 8.24 -5.66
C GLN A 6 8.78 9.66 -5.99
N LYS A 7 9.70 10.52 -6.47
CA LYS A 7 9.48 11.98 -6.60
C LYS A 7 8.46 12.41 -7.66
N LYS A 8 8.14 11.56 -8.65
CA LYS A 8 7.24 11.87 -9.78
C LYS A 8 6.52 10.62 -10.27
N ALA A 9 5.71 10.01 -9.42
CA ALA A 9 4.92 8.84 -9.80
C ALA A 9 3.44 9.11 -9.59
N TRP A 10 2.65 8.72 -10.59
CA TRP A 10 1.21 8.68 -10.47
C TRP A 10 0.82 7.32 -9.89
N MET A 11 0.15 7.34 -8.74
CA MET A 11 -0.30 6.12 -8.08
C MET A 11 -1.81 5.97 -8.30
N ASP A 12 -2.20 5.00 -9.13
CA ASP A 12 -3.58 4.52 -9.23
C ASP A 12 -3.72 3.16 -8.52
N LYS A 13 -4.95 2.64 -8.41
CA LYS A 13 -5.22 1.37 -7.72
C LYS A 13 -4.46 0.17 -8.34
N ARG A 14 -4.16 0.22 -9.64
CA ARG A 14 -3.44 -0.85 -10.36
C ARG A 14 -1.94 -0.77 -10.08
N VAL A 15 -1.36 0.43 -10.15
CA VAL A 15 0.05 0.67 -9.83
C VAL A 15 0.32 0.34 -8.36
N TRP A 16 -0.60 0.68 -7.45
CA TRP A 16 -0.51 0.32 -6.04
C TRP A 16 -0.50 -1.19 -5.82
N ALA A 17 -1.42 -1.92 -6.46
CA ALA A 17 -1.47 -3.38 -6.37
C ALA A 17 -0.20 -4.05 -6.95
N PHE A 18 0.34 -3.51 -8.05
CA PHE A 18 1.61 -3.97 -8.61
C PHE A 18 2.77 -3.75 -7.64
N PHE A 19 2.87 -2.55 -7.06
CA PHE A 19 3.89 -2.23 -6.07
C PHE A 19 3.87 -3.21 -4.89
N LEU A 20 2.71 -3.47 -4.29
CA LEU A 20 2.60 -4.38 -3.14
C LEU A 20 3.04 -5.81 -3.48
N ARG A 21 2.61 -6.34 -4.63
CA ARG A 21 2.82 -7.75 -5.00
C ARG A 21 4.19 -8.04 -5.60
N VAL A 22 4.72 -7.13 -6.40
CA VAL A 22 5.92 -7.40 -7.20
C VAL A 22 7.14 -6.76 -6.58
N LEU A 23 6.99 -5.56 -6.01
CA LEU A 23 8.11 -4.83 -5.44
C LEU A 23 8.20 -5.09 -3.94
N LEU A 24 7.17 -4.73 -3.16
CA LEU A 24 7.24 -4.79 -1.70
C LEU A 24 7.36 -6.22 -1.17
N GLN A 25 6.59 -7.17 -1.72
CA GLN A 25 6.62 -8.57 -1.29
C GLN A 25 8.01 -9.20 -1.41
N ALA A 26 8.82 -8.80 -2.38
CA ALA A 26 10.17 -9.30 -2.57
C ALA A 26 11.13 -8.92 -1.43
N TYR A 27 10.79 -7.88 -0.64
CA TYR A 27 11.66 -7.34 0.42
C TYR A 27 11.13 -7.55 1.84
N ILE A 28 9.97 -8.20 2.02
CA ILE A 28 9.38 -8.47 3.34
C ILE A 28 9.37 -9.98 3.60
N SER A 29 10.22 -10.43 4.52
CA SER A 29 10.28 -11.82 4.99
C SER A 29 9.55 -12.07 6.30
N GLU A 30 9.22 -11.00 7.05
CA GLU A 30 8.65 -11.06 8.39
C GLU A 30 7.38 -10.18 8.51
N PRO A 31 6.46 -10.49 9.44
CA PRO A 31 5.29 -9.67 9.70
C PRO A 31 5.69 -8.20 9.94
N SER A 32 5.15 -7.31 9.11
CA SER A 32 5.55 -5.90 9.08
C SER A 32 4.33 -4.98 9.00
N VAL A 33 4.47 -3.76 9.50
CA VAL A 33 3.45 -2.71 9.39
C VAL A 33 3.80 -1.76 8.26
N LEU A 34 2.85 -1.53 7.36
CA LEU A 34 2.99 -0.61 6.24
C LEU A 34 2.35 0.75 6.59
N LEU A 35 3.18 1.79 6.70
CA LEU A 35 2.72 3.17 6.89
C LEU A 35 2.73 3.89 5.53
N VAL A 36 1.57 4.38 5.11
CA VAL A 36 1.34 5.06 3.81
C VAL A 36 0.58 6.36 4.01
N ASP A 37 0.60 7.24 3.01
CA ASP A 37 -0.23 8.44 3.01
C ASP A 37 -1.73 8.12 2.76
N ASN A 38 -2.59 9.14 2.84
CA ASN A 38 -4.04 9.00 2.74
C ASN A 38 -4.57 9.07 1.28
N LEU A 39 -3.80 8.61 0.28
CA LEU A 39 -4.29 8.57 -1.11
C LEU A 39 -5.39 7.51 -1.30
N GLU A 40 -6.44 7.83 -2.05
CA GLU A 40 -7.58 6.92 -2.27
C GLU A 40 -7.16 5.57 -2.89
N CYS A 41 -6.10 5.57 -3.69
CA CYS A 41 -5.57 4.35 -4.30
C CYS A 41 -5.09 3.30 -3.28
N HIS A 42 -4.69 3.74 -2.07
CA HIS A 42 -4.26 2.87 -0.98
C HIS A 42 -5.43 2.15 -0.30
N PHE A 43 -6.66 2.63 -0.48
CA PHE A 43 -7.87 2.06 0.10
C PHE A 43 -8.62 1.25 -0.96
N PRO A 44 -8.40 -0.08 -1.05
CA PRO A 44 -9.31 -0.92 -1.83
C PRO A 44 -10.71 -0.81 -1.20
N GLN A 45 -11.77 -0.70 -2.02
CA GLN A 45 -13.15 -0.51 -1.56
C GLN A 45 -13.61 -1.55 -0.51
N HIS A 46 -12.95 -2.71 -0.46
CA HIS A 46 -13.21 -3.78 0.51
C HIS A 46 -12.70 -3.50 1.94
N LEU A 47 -11.74 -2.59 2.14
CA LEU A 47 -11.20 -2.27 3.47
C LEU A 47 -12.18 -1.46 4.33
N ARG A 48 -13.09 -0.70 3.71
CA ARG A 48 -14.10 0.11 4.43
C ARG A 48 -15.08 -0.73 5.24
N LYS A 49 -15.37 -1.97 4.84
CA LYS A 49 -16.29 -2.85 5.58
C LYS A 49 -15.72 -3.35 6.91
N LEU A 50 -14.39 -3.33 7.08
CA LEU A 50 -13.75 -3.79 8.30
C LEU A 50 -13.61 -2.69 9.36
N LEU A 51 -13.58 -1.41 8.95
CA LEU A 51 -13.41 -0.26 9.86
C LEU A 51 -14.74 0.33 10.38
N GLN A 52 -15.89 -0.15 9.90
CA GLN A 52 -17.22 0.25 10.39
C GLN A 52 -17.88 -0.82 11.27
N ALA A 53 -17.18 -1.92 11.57
CA ALA A 53 -17.68 -3.03 12.38
C ALA A 53 -17.03 -3.07 13.78
N SER A 54 -16.54 -1.94 14.29
CA SER A 54 -15.89 -1.79 15.60
C SER A 54 -16.64 -0.80 16.47
#